data_AF-A0A9P3L2Y4-F1
#
_entry.id   AF-A0A9P3L2Y4-F1
#
_cell.length_a   1.000
_cell.length_b   1.000
_cell.length_c   1.000
_cell.angle_alpha   90.00
_cell.angle_beta   90.00
_cell.angle_gamma   90.00
#
_symmetry.space_group_name_H-M   'P 1'
#
loop_
_entity.id
_entity.type
_entity.pdbx_description
1 polymer ?
#
loop_
_entity_poly.entity_id
_entity_poly.type
_entity_poly.pdbx_seq_one_letter_code
_entity_poly.pdbx_strand_id
1 'polypeptide(L)'
;MTGKRAGRGSRYMRRDFKKNRPNEWVRQRRDERAAQPGADGGEAGGASGGAWKAFVLENEAFESYYKKQRLLPESEWDAFVASMRQPLPTTFRINANGPFATHIRDEMERHVAESFSQPLEVEGERVEPPRVLPWYPDRLGWHLNISRQQLRTLPTLNRLFDFIKRENEIGAITRQEAVSMVNPSSSPGRATPSQCARQ
;
A
#
# COMPACT_ATOMS: atom_id res chain seq x y z
N MET A 1 68.53 21.95 22.48
CA MET A 1 68.46 21.61 21.04
C MET A 1 67.05 21.15 20.72
N THR A 2 66.58 21.56 19.55
CA THR A 2 65.20 21.60 19.01
C THR A 2 64.58 20.26 18.67
N GLY A 3 63.24 20.18 18.70
CA GLY A 3 62.49 19.12 18.01
C GLY A 3 60.96 19.18 18.13
N LYS A 4 60.30 20.14 17.45
CA LYS A 4 58.84 20.16 17.19
C LYS A 4 58.44 19.03 16.22
N ARG A 5 57.27 18.40 16.40
CA ARG A 5 56.39 17.97 15.28
C ARG A 5 54.90 18.05 15.64
N ALA A 6 54.19 18.84 14.83
CA ALA A 6 52.75 18.89 14.62
C ALA A 6 52.27 17.63 13.86
N GLY A 7 50.99 17.29 13.71
CA GLY A 7 49.74 18.00 13.95
C GLY A 7 48.56 17.05 13.70
N ARG A 8 47.37 17.48 14.14
CA ARG A 8 46.08 16.79 14.01
C ARG A 8 45.68 16.64 12.54
N GLY A 9 45.49 15.40 12.08
CA GLY A 9 44.84 15.09 10.81
C GLY A 9 43.34 15.39 10.87
N SER A 10 42.98 16.62 10.49
CA SER A 10 41.59 17.02 10.24
C SER A 10 41.09 16.31 8.98
N ARG A 11 40.04 15.49 9.10
CA ARG A 11 39.34 14.88 7.96
C ARG A 11 38.75 15.98 7.08
N TYR A 12 39.35 16.19 5.93
CA TYR A 12 39.01 17.17 4.91
C TYR A 12 37.82 16.71 4.05
N MET A 13 36.63 16.52 4.62
CA MET A 13 35.43 16.27 3.77
C MET A 13 34.12 16.61 4.49
N ARG A 14 34.01 17.84 5.02
CA ARG A 14 32.73 18.40 5.49
C ARG A 14 32.66 19.91 5.26
N ARG A 15 32.76 20.37 4.02
CA ARG A 15 32.57 21.81 3.71
C ARG A 15 31.82 22.14 2.42
N ASP A 16 30.90 21.28 1.95
CA ASP A 16 30.08 21.64 0.75
C ASP A 16 28.56 21.75 1.00
N PHE A 17 28.09 21.56 2.23
CA PHE A 17 26.68 21.76 2.61
C PHE A 17 26.45 23.05 3.42
N LYS A 18 27.22 24.10 3.16
CA LYS A 18 26.93 25.46 3.66
C LYS A 18 26.58 26.38 2.49
N LYS A 19 25.40 26.15 1.92
CA LYS A 19 24.63 27.22 1.27
C LYS A 19 23.20 27.16 1.78
N ASN A 20 22.84 28.27 2.41
CA ASN A 20 21.54 28.65 2.92
C ASN A 20 20.49 28.66 1.78
N ARG A 21 20.10 27.49 1.28
CA ARG A 21 18.92 27.37 0.41
C ARG A 21 17.70 27.37 1.33
N PRO A 22 16.75 28.31 1.15
CA PRO A 22 15.48 28.22 1.86
C PRO A 22 14.81 26.89 1.48
N ASN A 23 14.45 26.10 2.50
CA ASN A 23 13.66 24.89 2.31
C ASN A 23 12.21 25.31 2.01
N GLU A 24 11.88 25.50 0.73
CA GLU A 24 10.54 25.89 0.26
C GLU A 24 9.46 24.81 0.52
N TRP A 25 9.86 23.61 0.94
CA TRP A 25 8.96 22.53 1.32
C TRP A 25 8.41 22.63 2.76
N VAL A 26 8.87 23.60 3.55
CA VAL A 26 8.36 23.85 4.91
C VAL A 26 7.23 24.87 4.84
N ARG A 27 6.01 24.44 4.47
CA ARG A 27 4.81 25.28 4.59
C ARG A 27 4.55 25.58 6.08
N GLN A 28 4.43 26.87 6.41
CA GLN A 28 4.18 27.38 7.76
C GLN A 28 2.92 26.74 8.37
N ARG A 29 3.13 25.92 9.41
CA ARG A 29 2.10 25.13 10.10
C ARG A 29 1.49 25.91 11.29
N ARG A 30 1.23 27.20 11.11
CA ARG A 30 0.74 28.15 12.11
C ARG A 30 -0.12 29.12 11.32
N ASP A 31 -1.38 28.80 11.02
CA ASP A 31 -2.54 29.06 11.88
C ASP A 31 -3.69 28.13 11.44
N GLU A 32 -4.91 28.30 11.96
CA GLU A 32 -6.12 27.49 11.70
C GLU A 32 -6.26 26.23 12.58
N ARG A 33 -6.54 26.50 13.85
CA ARG A 33 -7.01 25.55 14.87
C ARG A 33 -8.45 25.93 15.23
N ALA A 34 -9.45 25.24 14.66
CA ALA A 34 -10.76 25.03 15.29
C ALA A 34 -11.58 23.98 14.51
N ALA A 35 -12.22 23.06 15.26
CA ALA A 35 -13.28 22.12 14.88
C ALA A 35 -12.93 20.73 14.27
N GLN A 36 -12.55 19.79 15.16
CA GLN A 36 -13.10 18.41 15.41
C GLN A 36 -13.33 17.38 14.23
N PRO A 37 -13.70 16.09 14.48
CA PRO A 37 -12.74 14.97 14.56
C PRO A 37 -13.05 13.73 13.65
N GLY A 38 -12.08 12.81 13.53
CA GLY A 38 -12.32 11.38 13.29
C GLY A 38 -11.74 10.78 11.99
N ALA A 39 -10.60 10.09 12.07
CA ALA A 39 -10.25 8.95 11.21
C ALA A 39 -9.08 8.18 11.85
N ASP A 40 -9.32 6.90 12.11
CA ASP A 40 -8.42 5.95 12.75
C ASP A 40 -7.14 5.70 11.92
N GLY A 41 -6.00 5.72 12.59
CA GLY A 41 -4.67 5.55 12.01
C GLY A 41 -3.66 5.32 13.12
N GLY A 42 -3.46 4.06 13.49
CA GLY A 42 -2.72 3.62 14.67
C GLY A 42 -1.32 4.22 14.89
N GLU A 43 -1.05 4.50 16.16
CA GLU A 43 0.23 4.93 16.70
C GLU A 43 0.62 4.00 17.87
N ALA A 44 1.86 3.51 17.88
CA ALA A 44 2.67 3.45 19.10
C ALA A 44 4.09 2.93 18.80
N GLY A 45 5.09 3.81 18.97
CA GLY A 45 6.48 3.40 19.11
C GLY A 45 7.52 4.52 18.95
N GLY A 46 7.60 5.46 19.90
CA GLY A 46 8.81 6.28 20.12
C GLY A 46 8.60 7.79 20.11
N ALA A 47 8.94 8.44 21.23
CA ALA A 47 8.65 9.83 21.55
C ALA A 47 9.34 10.90 20.66
N SER A 48 8.67 12.06 20.59
CA SER A 48 9.04 13.37 20.02
C SER A 48 8.69 13.62 18.54
N GLY A 49 7.83 14.64 18.31
CA GLY A 49 7.89 15.45 17.10
C GLY A 49 6.70 15.42 16.13
N GLY A 50 5.51 15.85 16.58
CA GLY A 50 4.47 16.44 15.72
C GLY A 50 3.47 15.44 15.12
N ALA A 51 2.20 15.57 15.52
CA ALA A 51 1.07 14.87 14.92
C ALA A 51 1.11 15.01 13.38
N TRP A 52 1.11 13.86 12.69
CA TRP A 52 0.98 13.79 11.24
C TRP A 52 -0.37 14.42 10.84
N LYS A 53 -0.34 15.51 10.06
CA LYS A 53 -1.58 16.07 9.48
C LYS A 53 -2.01 15.16 8.33
N ALA A 54 -3.29 14.80 8.30
CA ALA A 54 -3.89 14.12 7.15
C ALA A 54 -3.67 14.94 5.86
N PHE A 55 -3.41 14.26 4.76
CA PHE A 55 -3.20 14.91 3.46
C PHE A 55 -4.52 15.48 2.96
N VAL A 56 -4.47 16.70 2.39
CA VAL A 56 -5.62 17.28 1.68
C VAL A 56 -5.73 16.56 0.34
N LEU A 57 -6.79 15.76 0.17
CA LEU A 57 -7.07 14.98 -1.05
C LEU A 57 -7.94 15.75 -2.06
N GLU A 58 -8.05 17.07 -1.89
CA GLU A 58 -8.84 17.96 -2.72
C GLU A 58 -7.91 18.87 -3.52
N ASN A 59 -8.16 18.98 -4.82
CA ASN A 59 -7.39 19.82 -5.72
C ASN A 59 -8.28 20.36 -6.85
N GLU A 60 -8.62 21.63 -6.78
CA GLU A 60 -9.48 22.31 -7.76
C GLU A 60 -8.90 22.31 -9.18
N ALA A 61 -7.57 22.38 -9.32
CA ALA A 61 -6.92 22.32 -10.64
C ALA A 61 -7.07 20.93 -11.27
N PHE A 62 -6.98 19.87 -10.45
CA PHE A 62 -7.23 18.51 -10.90
C PHE A 62 -8.69 18.32 -11.35
N GLU A 63 -9.65 18.73 -10.53
CA GLU A 63 -11.07 18.55 -10.86
C GLU A 63 -11.48 19.36 -12.09
N SER A 64 -11.07 20.63 -12.17
CA SER A 64 -11.41 21.49 -13.31
C SER A 64 -10.78 20.99 -14.62
N TYR A 65 -9.58 20.39 -14.57
CA TYR A 65 -8.92 19.82 -15.74
C TYR A 65 -9.65 18.58 -16.25
N TYR A 66 -9.93 17.60 -15.39
CA TYR A 66 -10.58 16.35 -15.79
C TYR A 66 -12.08 16.51 -16.09
N LYS A 67 -12.80 17.45 -15.44
CA LYS A 67 -14.18 17.81 -15.82
C LYS A 67 -14.27 18.34 -17.25
N LYS A 68 -13.31 19.19 -17.66
CA LYS A 68 -13.26 19.74 -19.02
C LYS A 68 -13.04 18.69 -20.11
N GLN A 69 -12.40 17.57 -19.78
CA GLN A 69 -12.16 16.48 -20.72
C GLN A 69 -13.43 15.68 -21.05
N ARG A 70 -14.52 15.83 -20.27
CA ARG A 70 -15.79 15.14 -20.48
C ARG A 70 -15.64 13.61 -20.61
N LEU A 71 -14.71 13.03 -19.85
CA LEU A 71 -14.47 11.59 -19.81
C LEU A 71 -15.64 10.82 -19.20
N LEU A 72 -16.39 11.47 -18.30
CA LEU A 72 -17.49 10.90 -17.54
C LEU A 72 -18.68 11.87 -17.55
N PRO A 73 -19.93 11.37 -17.46
CA PRO A 73 -21.10 12.20 -17.18
C PRO A 73 -20.94 12.97 -15.87
N GLU A 74 -21.48 14.19 -15.79
CA GLU A 74 -21.40 15.01 -14.57
C GLU A 74 -22.05 14.33 -13.35
N SER A 75 -23.08 13.50 -13.57
CA SER A 75 -23.76 12.73 -12.52
C SER A 75 -22.87 11.68 -11.85
N GLU A 76 -21.82 11.21 -12.52
CA GLU A 76 -20.91 10.18 -11.99
C GLU A 76 -19.63 10.78 -11.39
N TRP A 77 -19.43 12.09 -11.54
CA TRP A 77 -18.20 12.77 -11.13
C TRP A 77 -17.93 12.58 -9.63
N ASP A 78 -18.93 12.82 -8.79
CA ASP A 78 -18.77 12.77 -7.35
C ASP A 78 -18.46 11.34 -6.88
N ALA A 79 -19.08 10.33 -7.48
CA ALA A 79 -18.80 8.93 -7.20
C ALA A 79 -17.38 8.52 -7.64
N PHE A 80 -16.92 9.02 -8.78
CA PHE A 80 -15.56 8.81 -9.27
C PHE A 80 -14.51 9.42 -8.33
N VAL A 81 -14.69 10.68 -7.94
CA VAL A 81 -13.78 11.36 -7.02
C VAL A 81 -13.80 10.71 -5.64
N ALA A 82 -14.98 10.32 -5.14
CA ALA A 82 -15.09 9.56 -3.89
C ALA A 82 -14.28 8.26 -3.96
N SER A 83 -14.34 7.54 -5.08
CA SER A 83 -13.59 6.29 -5.29
C SER A 83 -12.07 6.51 -5.33
N MET A 84 -11.60 7.58 -5.99
CA MET A 84 -10.17 7.93 -6.01
C MET A 84 -9.61 8.32 -4.64
N ARG A 85 -10.46 8.80 -3.73
CA ARG A 85 -10.08 9.13 -2.35
C ARG A 85 -10.00 7.91 -1.45
N GLN A 86 -10.58 6.78 -1.84
CA GLN A 86 -10.50 5.54 -1.07
C GLN A 86 -9.11 4.89 -1.20
N PRO A 87 -8.58 4.30 -0.12
CA PRO A 87 -7.34 3.55 -0.20
C PRO A 87 -7.52 2.33 -1.10
N LEU A 88 -6.50 2.04 -1.92
CA LEU A 88 -6.50 0.84 -2.75
C LEU A 88 -6.50 -0.42 -1.87
N PRO A 89 -7.32 -1.44 -2.20
CA PRO A 89 -7.31 -2.70 -1.48
C PRO A 89 -5.97 -3.41 -1.68
N THR A 90 -5.56 -4.19 -0.68
CA THR A 90 -4.32 -4.98 -0.80
C THR A 90 -4.56 -6.19 -1.67
N THR A 91 -3.73 -6.37 -2.70
CA THR A 91 -3.88 -7.43 -3.70
C THR A 91 -2.57 -8.18 -3.87
N PHE A 92 -2.67 -9.48 -4.16
CA PHE A 92 -1.53 -10.36 -4.40
C PHE A 92 -1.87 -11.44 -5.42
N ARG A 93 -0.84 -12.03 -6.02
CA ARG A 93 -0.94 -13.20 -6.90
C ARG A 93 -0.11 -14.36 -6.38
N ILE A 94 -0.62 -15.57 -6.57
CA ILE A 94 0.12 -16.82 -6.42
C ILE A 94 0.91 -17.07 -7.70
N ASN A 95 2.17 -17.46 -7.58
CA ASN A 95 3.04 -17.74 -8.71
C ASN A 95 2.64 -19.07 -9.38
N ALA A 96 2.04 -18.98 -10.57
CA ALA A 96 1.56 -20.13 -11.34
C ALA A 96 2.66 -21.13 -11.74
N ASN A 97 3.92 -20.67 -11.86
CA ASN A 97 5.06 -21.52 -12.24
C ASN A 97 5.58 -22.39 -11.09
N GLY A 98 5.08 -22.19 -9.86
CA GLY A 98 5.46 -23.01 -8.72
C GLY A 98 4.78 -24.38 -8.76
N PRO A 99 5.48 -25.47 -8.42
CA PRO A 99 4.89 -26.82 -8.42
C PRO A 99 3.72 -26.98 -7.44
N PHE A 100 3.59 -26.09 -6.46
CA PHE A 100 2.57 -26.12 -5.43
C PHE A 100 1.49 -25.03 -5.59
N ALA A 101 1.42 -24.34 -6.73
CA ALA A 101 0.49 -23.21 -6.92
C ALA A 101 -0.97 -23.58 -6.65
N THR A 102 -1.41 -24.76 -7.10
CA THR A 102 -2.76 -25.29 -6.85
C THR A 102 -2.99 -25.62 -5.39
N HIS A 103 -2.01 -26.24 -4.72
CA HIS A 103 -2.10 -26.54 -3.29
C HIS A 103 -2.19 -25.28 -2.44
N ILE A 104 -1.39 -24.26 -2.75
CA ILE A 104 -1.42 -22.95 -2.06
C ILE A 104 -2.77 -22.27 -2.24
N ARG A 105 -3.34 -22.32 -3.45
CA ARG A 105 -4.69 -21.82 -3.71
C ARG A 105 -5.73 -22.56 -2.85
N ASP A 106 -5.68 -23.89 -2.80
CA ASP A 106 -6.66 -24.69 -2.05
C ASP A 106 -6.49 -24.51 -0.52
N GLU A 107 -5.27 -24.31 -0.03
CA GLU A 107 -4.99 -23.95 1.36
C GLU A 107 -5.50 -22.54 1.70
N MET A 108 -5.32 -21.57 0.80
CA MET A 108 -5.87 -20.22 0.95
C MET A 108 -7.40 -20.26 1.07
N GLU A 109 -8.09 -21.01 0.22
CA GLU A 109 -9.55 -21.15 0.25
C GLU A 109 -10.05 -21.78 1.55
N ARG A 110 -9.35 -22.80 2.04
CA ARG A 110 -9.66 -23.43 3.33
C ARG A 110 -9.48 -22.43 4.47
N HIS A 111 -8.37 -21.71 4.52
CA HIS A 111 -8.14 -20.71 5.56
C HIS A 111 -9.18 -19.59 5.53
N VAL A 112 -9.61 -19.14 4.35
CA VAL A 112 -10.69 -18.15 4.24
C VAL A 112 -12.01 -18.72 4.77
N ALA A 113 -12.37 -19.94 4.39
CA ALA A 113 -13.59 -20.59 4.86
C ALA A 113 -13.60 -20.81 6.38
N GLU A 114 -12.46 -21.21 6.95
CA GLU A 114 -12.29 -21.40 8.40
C GLU A 114 -12.32 -20.08 9.15
N SER A 115 -11.59 -19.06 8.68
CA SER A 115 -11.49 -17.77 9.36
C SER A 115 -12.78 -16.97 9.30
N PHE A 116 -13.56 -17.10 8.22
CA PHE A 116 -14.80 -16.35 7.99
C PHE A 116 -16.05 -17.22 8.08
N SER A 117 -15.99 -18.35 8.81
CA SER A 117 -17.16 -19.21 9.06
C SER A 117 -18.27 -18.49 9.83
N GLN A 118 -17.92 -17.44 10.57
CA GLN A 118 -18.84 -16.56 11.27
C GLN A 118 -18.59 -15.11 10.82
N PRO A 119 -19.62 -14.24 10.85
CA PRO A 119 -19.43 -12.81 10.60
C PRO A 119 -18.46 -12.22 11.61
N LEU A 120 -17.45 -11.49 11.11
CA LEU A 120 -16.46 -10.81 11.94
C LEU A 120 -16.70 -9.30 11.90
N GLU A 121 -16.67 -8.66 13.06
CA GLU A 121 -16.85 -7.21 13.20
C GLU A 121 -15.78 -6.65 14.11
N VAL A 122 -15.23 -5.49 13.75
CA VAL A 122 -14.26 -4.73 14.55
C VAL A 122 -14.72 -3.29 14.58
N GLU A 123 -14.94 -2.75 15.79
CA GLU A 123 -15.35 -1.34 15.99
C GLU A 123 -16.64 -0.94 15.24
N GLY A 124 -17.55 -1.90 15.04
CA GLY A 124 -18.81 -1.70 14.32
C GLY A 124 -18.68 -1.76 12.79
N GLU A 125 -17.48 -2.00 12.26
CA GLU A 125 -17.25 -2.26 10.84
C GLU A 125 -17.15 -3.77 10.58
N ARG A 126 -17.89 -4.25 9.59
CA ARG A 126 -17.84 -5.66 9.16
C ARG A 126 -16.55 -5.93 8.39
N VAL A 127 -15.82 -6.96 8.81
CA VAL A 127 -14.61 -7.39 8.11
C VAL A 127 -14.99 -8.26 6.92
N GLU A 128 -14.65 -7.79 5.72
CA GLU A 128 -14.91 -8.49 4.48
C GLU A 128 -13.90 -9.63 4.25
N PRO A 129 -14.35 -10.82 3.82
CA PRO A 129 -13.45 -11.92 3.53
C PRO A 129 -12.58 -11.61 2.31
N PRO A 130 -11.36 -12.17 2.26
CA PRO A 130 -10.55 -12.24 1.04
C PRO A 130 -11.37 -12.84 -0.11
N ARG A 131 -11.27 -12.27 -1.31
CA ARG A 131 -11.94 -12.84 -2.48
C ARG A 131 -11.01 -12.94 -3.67
N VAL A 132 -11.36 -13.86 -4.55
CA VAL A 132 -10.64 -14.13 -5.79
C VAL A 132 -10.94 -13.02 -6.80
N LEU A 133 -9.94 -12.61 -7.57
CA LEU A 133 -10.09 -11.73 -8.72
C LEU A 133 -10.71 -12.52 -9.88
N PRO A 134 -11.97 -12.22 -10.31
CA PRO A 134 -12.69 -13.08 -11.26
C PRO A 134 -12.03 -13.20 -12.64
N TRP A 135 -11.28 -12.17 -13.04
CA TRP A 135 -10.60 -12.10 -14.33
C TRP A 135 -9.17 -12.66 -14.30
N TYR A 136 -8.65 -13.03 -13.12
CA TYR A 136 -7.31 -13.62 -13.00
C TYR A 136 -7.40 -15.15 -13.18
N PRO A 137 -6.57 -15.75 -14.03
CA PRO A 137 -6.66 -17.18 -14.35
C PRO A 137 -6.45 -18.07 -13.13
N ASP A 138 -7.05 -19.26 -13.18
CA ASP A 138 -6.90 -20.36 -12.21
C ASP A 138 -7.16 -19.98 -10.74
N ARG A 139 -7.85 -18.85 -10.51
CA ARG A 139 -8.17 -18.30 -9.19
C ARG A 139 -6.93 -18.02 -8.34
N LEU A 140 -5.83 -17.65 -9.00
CA LEU A 140 -4.53 -17.38 -8.35
C LEU A 140 -4.37 -15.93 -7.89
N GLY A 141 -5.27 -15.04 -8.30
CA GLY A 141 -5.28 -13.62 -7.92
C GLY A 141 -6.27 -13.36 -6.80
N TRP A 142 -5.83 -12.69 -5.74
CA TRP A 142 -6.62 -12.47 -4.53
C TRP A 142 -6.61 -11.00 -4.12
N HIS A 143 -7.74 -10.54 -3.59
CA HIS A 143 -7.87 -9.24 -2.94
C HIS A 143 -8.22 -9.39 -1.47
N LEU A 144 -7.58 -8.59 -0.64
CA LEU A 144 -7.66 -8.54 0.81
C LEU A 144 -8.05 -7.13 1.23
N ASN A 145 -9.20 -6.99 1.90
CA ASN A 145 -9.64 -5.72 2.46
C ASN A 145 -9.62 -5.78 4.00
N ILE A 146 -8.43 -5.98 4.56
CA ILE A 146 -8.25 -6.16 6.01
C ILE A 146 -7.18 -5.19 6.51
N SER A 147 -7.53 -4.36 7.48
CA SER A 147 -6.65 -3.36 8.09
C SER A 147 -5.72 -3.99 9.13
N ARG A 148 -4.58 -3.34 9.42
CA ARG A 148 -3.65 -3.82 10.46
C ARG A 148 -4.27 -3.83 11.86
N GLN A 149 -5.23 -2.94 12.12
CA GLN A 149 -5.97 -2.91 13.38
C GLN A 149 -6.86 -4.16 13.50
N GLN A 150 -7.59 -4.50 12.44
CA GLN A 150 -8.42 -5.70 12.39
C GLN A 150 -7.58 -6.97 12.63
N LEU A 151 -6.34 -7.03 12.11
CA LEU A 151 -5.40 -8.13 12.40
C LEU A 151 -5.04 -8.28 13.87
N ARG A 152 -4.85 -7.16 14.57
CA ARG A 152 -4.48 -7.16 15.99
C ARG A 152 -5.67 -7.55 16.87
N THR A 153 -6.88 -7.16 16.48
CA THR A 153 -8.10 -7.40 17.24
C THR A 153 -8.65 -8.82 17.03
N LEU A 154 -8.50 -9.41 15.84
CA LEU A 154 -9.09 -10.69 15.47
C LEU A 154 -8.04 -11.81 15.41
N PRO A 155 -7.80 -12.55 16.52
CA PRO A 155 -6.81 -13.63 16.54
C PRO A 155 -7.16 -14.79 15.59
N THR A 156 -8.44 -14.95 15.24
CA THR A 156 -8.93 -15.94 14.25
C THR A 156 -8.30 -15.75 12.87
N LEU A 157 -7.88 -14.52 12.54
CA LEU A 157 -7.25 -14.21 11.27
C LEU A 157 -5.74 -14.51 11.27
N ASN A 158 -5.09 -14.62 12.44
CA ASN A 158 -3.63 -14.75 12.51
C ASN A 158 -3.10 -15.93 11.70
N ARG A 159 -3.78 -17.09 11.74
CA ARG A 159 -3.36 -18.28 10.95
C ARG A 159 -3.32 -17.99 9.44
N LEU A 160 -4.36 -17.35 8.92
CA LEU A 160 -4.44 -16.93 7.51
C LEU A 160 -3.31 -15.94 7.16
N PHE A 161 -3.04 -14.96 8.02
CA PHE A 161 -1.99 -13.97 7.75
C PHE A 161 -0.59 -14.53 7.89
N ASP A 162 -0.35 -15.45 8.82
CA ASP A 162 0.93 -16.12 8.95
C ASP A 162 1.19 -17.08 7.79
N PHE A 163 0.14 -17.73 7.27
CA PHE A 163 0.18 -18.43 5.99
C PHE A 163 0.61 -17.49 4.85
N ILE A 164 -0.05 -16.34 4.67
CA ILE A 164 0.29 -15.39 3.61
C ILE A 164 1.73 -14.86 3.74
N LYS A 165 2.19 -14.55 4.95
CA LYS A 165 3.57 -14.10 5.21
C LYS A 165 4.57 -15.18 4.81
N ARG A 166 4.36 -16.42 5.24
CA ARG A 166 5.22 -17.57 4.93
C ARG A 166 5.33 -17.77 3.42
N GLU A 167 4.19 -17.80 2.71
CA GLU A 167 4.17 -17.99 1.26
C GLU A 167 4.81 -16.82 0.51
N ASN A 168 4.73 -15.60 1.05
CA ASN A 168 5.44 -14.44 0.52
C ASN A 168 6.97 -14.53 0.76
N GLU A 169 7.42 -15.02 1.91
CA GLU A 169 8.85 -15.23 2.23
C GLU A 169 9.48 -16.30 1.33
N ILE A 170 8.75 -17.37 1.03
CA ILE A 170 9.17 -18.43 0.09
C ILE A 170 9.18 -17.92 -1.36
N GLY A 171 8.51 -16.80 -1.64
CA GLY A 171 8.35 -16.25 -2.98
C GLY A 171 7.29 -17.01 -3.81
N ALA A 172 6.39 -17.74 -3.15
CA ALA A 172 5.25 -18.36 -3.81
C ALA A 172 4.11 -17.36 -4.07
N ILE A 173 4.04 -16.29 -3.27
CA ILE A 173 3.11 -15.16 -3.43
C ILE A 173 3.90 -13.88 -3.74
N THR A 174 3.28 -12.97 -4.50
CA THR A 174 3.81 -11.63 -4.76
C THR A 174 2.71 -10.58 -4.65
N ARG A 175 2.98 -9.51 -3.89
CA ARG A 175 2.08 -8.35 -3.80
C ARG A 175 2.13 -7.55 -5.11
N GLN A 176 0.97 -7.34 -5.74
CA GLN A 176 0.85 -6.60 -7.00
C GLN A 176 -0.53 -5.97 -7.07
N GLU A 177 -0.61 -4.73 -7.55
CA GLU A 177 -1.90 -4.05 -7.73
C GLU A 177 -2.80 -4.78 -8.73
N ALA A 178 -4.10 -4.84 -8.44
CA ALA A 178 -5.10 -5.44 -9.32
C ALA A 178 -5.00 -4.94 -10.76
N VAL A 179 -4.93 -3.63 -10.95
CA VAL A 179 -4.88 -3.03 -12.29
C VAL A 179 -3.61 -3.37 -13.06
N SER A 180 -2.49 -3.56 -12.36
CA SER A 180 -1.21 -3.97 -12.96
C SER A 180 -1.17 -5.46 -13.34
N MET A 181 -2.10 -6.26 -12.83
CA MET A 181 -2.26 -7.67 -13.15
C MET A 181 -3.19 -7.87 -14.36
N VAL A 182 -3.95 -6.84 -14.77
CA VAL A 182 -4.77 -6.86 -15.99
C VAL A 182 -3.85 -6.68 -17.20
N ASN A 183 -3.30 -7.80 -17.69
CA ASN A 183 -2.63 -7.82 -18.98
C ASN A 183 -3.59 -8.34 -20.06
N PRO A 184 -3.68 -7.70 -21.24
CA PRO A 184 -4.45 -8.23 -22.38
C PRO A 184 -3.92 -9.58 -22.90
N SER A 185 -2.72 -10.00 -22.47
CA SER A 185 -2.09 -11.28 -22.81
C SER A 185 -2.44 -12.43 -21.87
N SER A 186 -3.36 -12.26 -20.90
CA SER A 186 -3.85 -13.38 -20.07
C SER A 186 -4.72 -14.37 -20.84
N SER A 187 -5.01 -14.10 -22.13
CA SER A 187 -5.50 -15.12 -23.07
C SER A 187 -4.37 -16.11 -23.40
N PRO A 188 -4.55 -17.42 -23.18
CA PRO A 188 -3.49 -18.39 -23.38
C PRO A 188 -3.09 -18.45 -24.86
N GLY A 189 -1.81 -18.18 -25.17
CA GLY A 189 -1.26 -18.44 -26.51
C GLY A 189 -0.18 -17.49 -27.06
N ARG A 190 0.23 -16.42 -26.36
CA ARG A 190 1.26 -15.52 -26.88
C ARG A 190 2.36 -15.24 -25.86
N ALA A 191 3.55 -15.80 -26.11
CA ALA A 191 4.77 -15.36 -25.43
C ALA A 191 5.13 -13.95 -25.94
N THR A 192 5.19 -12.97 -25.03
CA THR A 192 5.64 -11.61 -25.34
C THR A 192 6.86 -11.26 -24.48
N PRO A 193 7.92 -10.67 -25.06
CA PRO A 193 9.01 -10.11 -24.27
C PRO A 193 8.49 -8.97 -23.37
N SER A 194 8.78 -9.02 -22.07
CA SER A 194 8.50 -7.92 -21.15
C SER A 194 9.52 -6.80 -21.38
N GLN A 195 9.10 -5.69 -21.99
CA GLN A 195 9.97 -4.52 -22.23
C GLN A 195 10.12 -3.59 -21.00
N CYS A 196 9.45 -3.88 -19.87
CA CYS A 196 9.44 -3.03 -18.69
C CYS A 196 10.03 -3.69 -17.43
N ALA A 197 10.91 -4.68 -17.56
CA ALA A 197 11.68 -5.17 -16.42
C ALA A 197 12.68 -4.09 -15.98
N ARG A 198 12.51 -3.55 -14.76
CA ARG A 198 13.51 -2.68 -14.14
C ARG A 198 14.80 -3.48 -13.93
N GLN A 199 15.91 -2.98 -14.48
CA GLN A 199 17.28 -3.43 -14.18
C GLN A 199 17.69 -2.99 -12.77
#